data_AF-A0A1V3QMV9-F1
#
_entry.id   AF-A0A1V3QMV9-F1
#
_cell.length_a   1.000
_cell.length_b   1.000
_cell.length_c   1.000
_cell.angle_alpha   90.00
_cell.angle_beta   90.00
_cell.angle_gamma   90.00
#
_symmetry.space_group_name_H-M   'P 1'
#
loop_
_entity.id
_entity.type
_entity.pdbx_description
1 polymer ?
#
loop_
_entity_poly.entity_id
_entity_poly.type
_entity_poly.pdbx_seq_one_letter_code
_entity_poly.pdbx_strand_id
1 'polypeptide(L)'
;MDFFELFARFLLLAFSILFLYYFSNRKNKETINPLIIVVGFCTFSLCYLFTKVEIGIGIGFGLFAIFSILRFRAQTFSLNAIIFLFATITLSILDILYPFEQYGVLIFFQISILLFYILGSLFLVNDSSIYKKSCRLILKYDEFNALDESYRKSKIAEIVPFVAFDFEILTINKTSNEIELLILY
;
A
#
# COMPACT_ATOMS: atom_id res chain seq x y z
N MET A 1 -5.52 24.82 -21.17
CA MET A 1 -4.55 24.58 -20.10
C MET A 1 -3.19 24.40 -20.74
N ASP A 2 -2.29 25.32 -20.45
CA ASP A 2 -0.89 25.19 -20.83
C ASP A 2 -0.22 24.08 -20.03
N PHE A 3 0.85 23.51 -20.59
CA PHE A 3 1.61 22.44 -19.92
C PHE A 3 2.11 22.87 -18.54
N PHE A 4 2.55 24.13 -18.41
CA PHE A 4 3.00 24.69 -17.14
C PHE A 4 1.89 24.77 -16.09
N GLU A 5 0.69 25.18 -16.50
CA GLU A 5 -0.47 25.22 -15.61
C GLU A 5 -0.86 23.82 -15.14
N LEU A 6 -0.84 22.84 -16.06
CA LEU A 6 -1.09 21.44 -15.74
C LEU A 6 -0.06 20.90 -14.73
N PHE A 7 1.21 21.18 -14.95
CA PHE A 7 2.29 20.74 -14.08
C PHE A 7 2.18 21.37 -12.68
N ALA A 8 1.82 22.64 -12.57
CA ALA A 8 1.59 23.31 -11.29
C ALA A 8 0.41 22.68 -10.51
N ARG A 9 -0.70 22.39 -11.21
CA ARG A 9 -1.86 21.68 -10.61
C ARG A 9 -1.50 20.27 -10.17
N PHE A 10 -0.69 19.57 -10.96
CA PHE A 10 -0.18 18.25 -10.64
C PHE A 10 0.68 18.27 -9.36
N LEU A 11 1.62 19.22 -9.25
CA LEU A 11 2.44 19.38 -8.05
C LEU A 11 1.61 19.73 -6.81
N LEU A 12 0.58 20.58 -6.96
CA LEU A 12 -0.34 20.90 -5.87
C LEU A 12 -1.05 19.64 -5.38
N LEU A 13 -1.55 18.80 -6.29
CA LEU A 13 -2.19 17.53 -5.93
C LEU A 13 -1.19 16.58 -5.25
N ALA A 14 0.01 16.43 -5.80
CA ALA A 14 1.07 15.59 -5.21
C ALA A 14 1.40 16.04 -3.78
N PHE A 15 1.57 17.36 -3.57
CA PHE A 15 1.83 17.92 -2.26
C PHE A 15 0.67 17.70 -1.29
N SER A 16 -0.57 17.94 -1.72
CA SER A 16 -1.77 17.74 -0.91
C SER A 16 -1.91 16.28 -0.44
N ILE A 17 -1.70 15.32 -1.34
CA ILE A 17 -1.77 13.89 -1.02
C ILE A 17 -0.64 13.49 -0.06
N LEU A 18 0.60 13.94 -0.32
CA LEU A 18 1.74 13.65 0.57
C LEU A 18 1.56 14.26 1.95
N PHE A 19 1.04 15.49 2.04
CA PHE A 19 0.76 16.16 3.30
C PHE A 19 -0.31 15.40 4.11
N LEU A 20 -1.39 14.98 3.43
CA LEU A 20 -2.45 14.19 4.05
C LEU A 20 -1.94 12.82 4.50
N TYR A 21 -1.12 12.16 3.67
CA TYR A 21 -0.48 10.89 3.99
C TYR A 21 0.40 11.00 5.23
N TYR A 22 1.30 12.00 5.28
CA TYR A 22 2.19 12.23 6.41
C TYR A 22 1.43 12.44 7.72
N PHE A 23 0.40 13.28 7.71
CA PHE A 23 -0.36 13.58 8.92
C PHE A 23 -1.20 12.40 9.39
N SER A 24 -1.76 11.63 8.45
CA SER A 24 -2.54 10.43 8.77
C SER A 24 -1.66 9.33 9.36
N ASN A 25 -0.46 9.13 8.82
CA ASN A 25 0.48 8.11 9.29
C ASN A 25 1.10 8.46 10.66
N ARG A 26 1.11 9.74 11.05
CA ARG A 26 1.67 10.19 12.34
C ARG A 26 0.84 9.75 13.56
N LYS A 27 -0.47 9.49 13.39
CA LYS A 27 -1.41 9.39 14.51
C LYS A 27 -1.95 7.99 14.84
N ASN A 28 -1.72 6.96 14.02
CA ASN A 28 -2.32 5.64 14.24
C ASN A 28 -1.33 4.48 14.14
N LYS A 29 -1.61 3.42 14.91
CA LYS A 29 -0.90 2.13 14.94
C LYS A 29 -1.02 1.32 13.63
N GLU A 30 -1.82 1.79 12.68
CA GLU A 30 -2.01 1.18 11.37
C GLU A 30 -1.49 2.10 10.28
N THR A 31 -0.36 1.73 9.69
CA THR A 31 0.29 2.46 8.61
C THR A 31 -0.55 2.38 7.34
N ILE A 32 -0.94 3.54 6.80
CA ILE A 32 -1.64 3.58 5.51
C ILE A 32 -0.69 3.12 4.42
N ASN A 33 -1.16 2.22 3.56
CA ASN A 33 -0.37 1.71 2.46
C ASN A 33 -0.02 2.86 1.47
N PRO A 34 1.26 3.16 1.21
CA PRO A 34 1.69 4.24 0.33
C PRO A 34 1.26 4.06 -1.13
N LEU A 35 0.93 2.84 -1.58
CA LEU A 35 0.39 2.62 -2.93
C LEU A 35 -0.95 3.34 -3.15
N ILE A 36 -1.69 3.70 -2.10
CA ILE A 36 -2.98 4.38 -2.24
C ILE A 36 -2.85 5.75 -2.92
N ILE A 37 -1.66 6.35 -2.84
CA ILE A 37 -1.31 7.61 -3.51
C ILE A 37 -1.46 7.49 -5.03
N VAL A 38 -1.17 6.32 -5.62
CA VAL A 38 -1.30 6.06 -7.06
C VAL A 38 -2.75 6.27 -7.53
N VAL A 39 -3.73 5.88 -6.72
CA VAL A 39 -5.16 6.06 -7.03
C VAL A 39 -5.51 7.53 -7.22
N GLY A 40 -4.92 8.42 -6.43
CA GLY A 40 -5.09 9.87 -6.57
C GLY A 40 -4.56 10.39 -7.91
N PHE A 41 -3.36 9.94 -8.31
CA PHE A 41 -2.76 10.34 -9.59
C PHE A 41 -3.49 9.78 -10.81
N CYS A 42 -3.94 8.53 -10.73
CA CYS A 42 -4.79 7.93 -11.74
C CYS A 42 -6.10 8.71 -11.91
N THR A 43 -6.76 9.07 -10.80
CA THR A 43 -7.97 9.88 -10.82
C THR A 43 -7.73 11.26 -11.43
N PHE A 44 -6.65 11.94 -11.06
CA PHE A 44 -6.28 13.24 -11.65
C PHE A 44 -6.10 13.15 -13.17
N SER A 45 -5.42 12.11 -13.63
CA SER A 45 -5.15 11.88 -15.06
C SER A 45 -6.46 11.64 -15.83
N LEU A 46 -7.38 10.83 -15.28
CA LEU A 46 -8.71 10.61 -15.85
C LEU A 46 -9.52 11.91 -15.88
N CYS A 47 -9.53 12.68 -14.79
CA CYS A 47 -10.23 13.98 -14.77
C CYS A 47 -9.69 14.94 -15.83
N TYR A 48 -8.38 14.97 -16.06
CA TYR A 48 -7.82 15.79 -17.13
C TYR A 48 -8.25 15.29 -18.51
N LEU A 49 -8.15 13.98 -18.77
CA LEU A 49 -8.64 13.37 -20.01
C LEU A 49 -10.11 13.74 -20.27
N PHE A 50 -10.91 13.78 -19.22
CA PHE A 50 -12.34 14.11 -19.29
C PHE A 50 -12.62 15.55 -19.71
N THR A 51 -11.63 16.45 -19.58
CA THR A 51 -11.73 17.81 -20.13
C THR A 51 -11.38 17.89 -21.62
N LYS A 52 -10.74 16.85 -22.17
CA LYS A 52 -10.24 16.79 -23.55
C LYS A 52 -11.13 15.99 -24.48
N VAL A 53 -11.83 15.01 -23.93
CA VAL A 53 -12.70 14.10 -24.68
C VAL A 53 -14.13 14.36 -24.25
N GLU A 54 -15.04 14.50 -25.21
CA GLU A 54 -16.47 14.47 -24.94
C GLU A 54 -16.86 13.05 -24.53
N ILE A 55 -16.99 12.84 -23.22
CA ILE A 55 -17.35 11.54 -22.70
C ILE A 55 -18.84 11.35 -22.92
N GLY A 56 -19.17 10.45 -23.84
CA GLY A 56 -20.51 9.92 -23.94
C GLY A 56 -20.88 9.23 -22.62
N ILE A 57 -22.12 9.43 -22.18
CA ILE A 57 -22.74 8.79 -20.99
C ILE A 57 -22.41 7.28 -20.92
N GLY A 58 -22.29 6.60 -22.06
CA GLY A 58 -21.92 5.18 -22.16
C GLY A 58 -20.57 4.79 -21.57
N ILE A 59 -19.53 5.63 -21.62
CA ILE A 59 -18.21 5.31 -21.02
C ILE A 59 -18.34 5.31 -19.49
N GLY A 60 -19.06 6.28 -18.93
CA GLY A 60 -19.36 6.33 -17.49
C GLY A 60 -20.15 5.11 -17.02
N PHE A 61 -21.17 4.71 -17.80
CA PHE A 61 -21.92 3.47 -17.53
C PHE A 61 -21.05 2.21 -17.64
N GLY A 62 -20.14 2.12 -18.61
CA GLY A 62 -19.22 1.00 -18.77
C GLY A 62 -18.26 0.86 -17.58
N LEU A 63 -17.64 1.95 -17.13
CA LEU A 63 -16.78 1.93 -15.96
C LEU A 63 -17.55 1.59 -14.68
N PHE A 64 -18.76 2.14 -14.53
CA PHE A 64 -19.64 1.80 -13.41
C PHE A 64 -20.01 0.31 -13.39
N ALA A 65 -20.30 -0.29 -14.56
CA ALA A 65 -20.58 -1.72 -14.67
C ALA A 65 -19.35 -2.58 -14.29
N ILE A 66 -18.16 -2.22 -14.75
CA ILE A 66 -16.91 -2.91 -14.40
C ILE A 66 -16.68 -2.84 -12.87
N PHE A 67 -16.77 -1.65 -12.27
CA PHE A 67 -16.61 -1.51 -10.82
C PHE A 67 -17.71 -2.24 -10.02
N SER A 68 -18.94 -2.30 -10.55
CA SER A 68 -20.03 -3.06 -9.93
C SER A 68 -19.72 -4.57 -9.92
N ILE A 69 -19.27 -5.13 -11.05
CA ILE A 69 -18.87 -6.55 -11.13
C ILE A 69 -17.69 -6.83 -10.20
N LEU A 70 -16.67 -5.95 -10.18
CA LEU A 70 -15.50 -6.09 -9.30
C LEU A 70 -15.87 -6.05 -7.80
N ARG A 71 -16.99 -5.44 -7.44
CA ARG A 71 -17.51 -5.43 -6.08
C ARG A 71 -18.21 -6.73 -5.68
N PHE A 72 -18.84 -7.44 -6.62
CA PHE A 72 -19.65 -8.65 -6.35
C PHE A 72 -18.89 -9.98 -6.37
N ARG A 73 -17.57 -9.96 -6.55
CA ARG A 73 -16.78 -11.20 -6.53
C ARG A 73 -16.73 -11.82 -5.13
N ALA A 74 -16.76 -13.15 -5.09
CA ALA A 74 -16.83 -13.94 -3.87
C ALA A 74 -15.57 -13.90 -2.99
N GLN A 75 -14.42 -13.47 -3.54
CA GLN A 75 -13.15 -13.38 -2.81
C GLN A 75 -12.80 -11.92 -2.55
N THR A 76 -12.32 -11.57 -1.36
CA THR A 76 -11.77 -10.24 -1.09
C THR A 76 -10.42 -10.05 -1.81
N PHE A 77 -10.22 -8.94 -2.54
CA PHE A 77 -8.90 -8.62 -3.14
C PHE A 77 -8.08 -7.99 -2.03
N SER A 78 -6.78 -8.24 -2.02
CA SER A 78 -5.86 -7.42 -1.28
C SER A 78 -5.91 -5.98 -1.79
N LEU A 79 -5.61 -5.02 -0.92
CA LEU A 79 -5.59 -3.60 -1.26
C LEU A 79 -4.65 -3.32 -2.44
N ASN A 80 -3.50 -4.01 -2.52
CA ASN A 80 -2.54 -3.90 -3.63
C ASN A 80 -3.16 -4.32 -4.97
N ALA A 81 -3.98 -5.38 -4.99
CA ALA A 81 -4.61 -5.85 -6.22
C ALA A 81 -5.67 -4.87 -6.75
N ILE A 82 -6.40 -4.18 -5.87
CA ILE A 82 -7.35 -3.14 -6.27
C ILE A 82 -6.62 -1.95 -6.89
N ILE A 83 -5.51 -1.52 -6.27
CA ILE A 83 -4.71 -0.39 -6.77
C ILE A 83 -4.07 -0.74 -8.11
N PHE A 84 -3.52 -1.95 -8.25
CA PHE A 84 -2.96 -2.44 -9.51
C PHE A 84 -4.02 -2.46 -10.62
N LEU A 85 -5.21 -2.96 -10.32
CA LEU A 85 -6.33 -2.97 -11.27
C LEU A 85 -6.71 -1.53 -11.66
N PHE A 86 -6.85 -0.64 -10.69
CA PHE A 86 -7.20 0.76 -10.94
C PHE A 86 -6.17 1.47 -11.82
N ALA A 87 -4.89 1.27 -11.54
CA ALA A 87 -3.80 1.81 -12.35
C ALA A 87 -3.81 1.24 -13.77
N THR A 88 -4.01 -0.08 -13.92
CA THR A 88 -4.07 -0.75 -15.22
C THR A 88 -5.24 -0.23 -16.06
N ILE A 89 -6.45 -0.15 -15.48
CA ILE A 89 -7.62 0.40 -16.19
C ILE A 89 -7.37 1.86 -16.60
N THR A 90 -6.79 2.66 -15.70
CA THR A 90 -6.49 4.06 -16.00
C THR A 90 -5.52 4.21 -17.16
N LEU A 91 -4.44 3.42 -17.16
CA LEU A 91 -3.46 3.41 -18.25
C LEU A 91 -4.10 2.99 -19.58
N SER A 92 -4.92 1.92 -19.58
CA SER A 92 -5.64 1.47 -20.77
C SER A 92 -6.58 2.55 -21.32
N ILE A 93 -7.30 3.27 -20.45
CA ILE A 93 -8.19 4.36 -20.86
C ILE A 93 -7.39 5.52 -21.44
N LEU A 94 -6.28 5.90 -20.80
CA LEU A 94 -5.41 6.95 -21.31
C LEU A 94 -4.86 6.59 -22.70
N ASP A 95 -4.39 5.36 -22.90
CA ASP A 95 -3.84 4.94 -24.20
C ASP A 95 -4.87 4.98 -25.33
N ILE A 96 -6.13 4.63 -25.06
CA ILE A 96 -7.15 4.54 -26.12
C ILE A 96 -7.91 5.83 -26.36
N LEU A 97 -8.15 6.65 -25.33
CA LEU A 97 -8.98 7.87 -25.45
C LEU A 97 -8.16 9.14 -25.66
N TYR A 98 -6.88 9.15 -25.30
CA TYR A 98 -6.12 10.39 -25.32
C TYR A 98 -5.77 10.82 -26.77
N PRO A 99 -6.00 12.08 -27.15
CA PRO A 99 -5.79 12.54 -28.53
C PRO A 99 -4.30 12.50 -28.93
N PHE A 100 -4.03 12.01 -30.15
CA PHE A 100 -2.67 11.82 -30.69
C PHE A 100 -1.84 13.11 -30.74
N GLU A 101 -2.49 14.25 -30.95
CA GLU A 101 -1.86 15.57 -31.07
C GLU A 101 -1.10 16.01 -29.80
N GLN A 102 -1.42 15.43 -28.64
CA GLN A 102 -0.88 15.83 -27.34
C GLN A 102 -0.09 14.71 -26.67
N TYR A 103 0.66 13.92 -27.45
CA TYR A 103 1.44 12.77 -26.95
C TYR A 103 2.36 13.11 -25.75
N GLY A 104 2.92 14.32 -25.69
CA GLY A 104 3.79 14.73 -24.59
C GLY A 104 3.07 14.75 -23.22
N VAL A 105 1.79 15.10 -23.21
CA VAL A 105 0.97 15.09 -21.98
C VAL A 105 0.56 13.67 -21.61
N LEU A 106 0.26 12.81 -22.60
CA LEU A 106 0.00 11.38 -22.37
C LEU A 106 1.19 10.70 -21.70
N ILE A 107 2.39 10.87 -22.27
CA ILE A 107 3.63 10.30 -21.73
C ILE A 107 3.88 10.83 -20.32
N PHE A 108 3.63 12.11 -20.06
CA PHE A 108 3.75 12.69 -18.72
C PHE A 108 2.88 11.96 -17.69
N PHE A 109 1.60 11.69 -18.00
CA PHE A 109 0.72 10.94 -17.11
C PHE A 109 1.18 9.49 -16.91
N GLN A 110 1.59 8.80 -17.98
CA GLN A 110 2.06 7.42 -17.89
C GLN A 110 3.32 7.29 -17.03
N ILE A 111 4.32 8.12 -17.29
CA ILE A 111 5.57 8.16 -16.50
C ILE A 111 5.26 8.51 -15.05
N SER A 112 4.39 9.49 -14.81
CA SER A 112 3.99 9.87 -13.46
C SER A 112 3.35 8.70 -12.70
N ILE A 113 2.35 8.04 -13.28
CA ILE A 113 1.66 6.90 -12.64
C ILE A 113 2.67 5.78 -12.33
N LEU A 114 3.54 5.45 -13.29
CA LEU A 114 4.56 4.42 -13.11
C LEU A 114 5.56 4.79 -12.00
N LEU A 115 6.05 6.03 -12.00
CA LEU A 115 6.99 6.53 -11.01
C LEU A 115 6.42 6.43 -9.59
N PHE A 116 5.19 6.91 -9.37
CA PHE A 116 4.54 6.84 -8.06
C PHE A 116 4.19 5.41 -7.65
N TYR A 117 3.87 4.52 -8.59
CA TYR A 117 3.66 3.10 -8.30
C TYR A 117 4.94 2.43 -7.82
N ILE A 118 6.06 2.66 -8.50
CA ILE A 118 7.38 2.16 -8.10
C ILE A 118 7.77 2.73 -6.74
N LEU A 119 7.64 4.05 -6.54
CA LEU A 119 7.94 4.69 -5.25
C LEU A 119 7.12 4.06 -4.12
N GLY A 120 5.80 3.97 -4.29
CA GLY A 120 4.91 3.37 -3.30
C GLY A 120 5.25 1.90 -2.99
N SER A 121 5.62 1.13 -4.02
CA SER A 121 6.07 -0.26 -3.84
C SER A 121 7.40 -0.35 -3.07
N LEU A 122 8.35 0.56 -3.31
CA LEU A 122 9.61 0.58 -2.58
C LEU A 122 9.41 0.97 -1.11
N PHE A 123 8.53 1.93 -0.83
CA PHE A 123 8.17 2.31 0.54
C PHE A 123 7.53 1.13 1.32
N LEU A 124 6.67 0.34 0.69
CA LEU A 124 6.11 -0.87 1.30
C LEU A 124 7.14 -1.93 1.68
N VAL A 125 8.14 -2.14 0.81
CA VAL A 125 9.22 -3.09 1.08
C VAL A 125 10.05 -2.61 2.28
N ASN A 126 10.23 -1.30 2.43
CA ASN A 126 11.01 -0.75 3.53
C ASN A 126 10.32 -0.92 4.90
N ASP A 127 8.99 -0.77 4.97
CA ASP A 127 8.22 -0.98 6.23
C ASP A 127 8.19 -2.45 6.67
N SER A 128 8.29 -3.40 5.74
CA SER A 128 8.34 -4.84 6.04
C SER A 128 9.76 -5.39 6.26
N SER A 129 10.79 -4.53 6.19
CA SER A 129 12.21 -4.96 6.16
C SER A 129 12.96 -4.79 7.49
N ILE A 130 12.30 -4.51 8.61
CA ILE A 130 13.02 -4.54 9.91
C ILE A 130 13.24 -5.98 10.38
N TYR A 131 12.36 -6.93 10.03
CA TYR A 131 12.49 -8.33 10.39
C TYR A 131 12.24 -9.24 9.19
N LYS A 132 13.34 -9.73 8.61
CA LYS A 132 13.34 -10.43 7.32
C LYS A 132 12.85 -11.87 7.44
N LYS A 133 12.72 -12.40 8.66
CA LYS A 133 12.21 -13.75 8.92
C LYS A 133 11.44 -13.78 10.24
N SER A 134 10.33 -14.50 10.27
CA SER A 134 9.57 -14.78 11.49
C SER A 134 9.62 -16.28 11.81
N CYS A 135 9.98 -16.60 13.05
CA CYS A 135 9.95 -17.97 13.55
C CYS A 135 8.92 -18.06 14.68
N ARG A 136 8.04 -19.06 14.61
CA ARG A 136 7.12 -19.39 15.69
C ARG A 136 7.81 -20.33 16.66
N LEU A 137 7.90 -19.92 17.91
CA LEU A 137 8.47 -20.74 18.98
C LEU A 137 7.40 -20.97 20.04
N ILE A 138 7.09 -22.24 20.29
CA ILE A 138 6.18 -22.67 21.35
C ILE A 138 7.06 -23.00 22.55
N LEU A 139 6.93 -22.25 23.64
CA LEU A 139 7.66 -22.47 24.89
C LEU A 139 6.68 -22.86 26.01
N LYS A 140 7.15 -23.68 26.96
CA LYS A 140 6.37 -24.03 28.16
C LYS A 140 6.25 -22.82 29.10
N TYR A 141 5.03 -22.54 29.55
CA TYR A 141 4.65 -21.31 30.27
C TYR A 141 5.30 -21.16 31.66
N ASP A 142 5.55 -22.26 32.37
CA ASP A 142 6.17 -22.25 33.71
C ASP A 142 7.55 -21.56 33.77
N GLU A 143 8.23 -21.49 32.63
CA GLU A 143 9.61 -21.00 32.51
C GLU A 143 9.74 -19.53 32.06
N PHE A 144 8.63 -18.90 31.65
CA PHE A 144 8.58 -17.57 31.02
C PHE A 144 8.03 -16.47 31.95
N ASN A 145 7.50 -16.87 33.10
CA ASN A 145 6.79 -15.99 34.03
C ASN A 145 7.69 -15.25 35.03
N ALA A 146 9.02 -15.42 34.95
CA ALA A 146 9.97 -14.63 35.74
C ALA A 146 10.00 -13.19 35.22
N LEU A 147 9.60 -12.26 36.08
CA LEU A 147 9.38 -10.84 35.79
C LEU A 147 10.69 -10.08 35.58
N ASP A 148 11.23 -10.10 34.37
CA ASP A 148 12.03 -8.99 33.81
C ASP A 148 12.11 -9.11 32.27
N GLU A 149 11.92 -8.01 31.55
CA GLU A 149 11.95 -7.98 30.07
C GLU A 149 13.34 -8.33 29.54
N SER A 150 14.38 -7.98 30.31
CA SER A 150 15.79 -8.31 30.08
C SER A 150 16.08 -9.81 30.18
N TYR A 151 15.43 -10.52 31.13
CA TYR A 151 15.63 -11.96 31.35
C TYR A 151 14.91 -12.82 30.29
N ARG A 152 13.80 -12.31 29.75
CA ARG A 152 13.08 -12.94 28.62
C ARG A 152 13.91 -12.89 27.34
N LYS A 153 14.56 -11.76 27.06
CA LYS A 153 15.46 -11.63 25.90
C LYS A 153 16.69 -12.54 26.03
N SER A 154 17.31 -12.68 27.20
CA SER A 154 18.46 -13.57 27.37
C SER A 154 18.11 -15.06 27.18
N LYS A 155 16.95 -15.51 27.66
CA LYS A 155 16.53 -16.92 27.52
C LYS A 155 16.11 -17.28 26.09
N ILE A 156 15.52 -16.34 25.35
CA ILE A 156 15.24 -16.53 23.92
C ILE A 156 16.54 -16.51 23.11
N ALA A 157 17.52 -15.67 23.46
CA ALA A 157 18.84 -15.63 22.82
C ALA A 157 19.68 -16.91 23.05
N GLU A 158 19.39 -17.68 24.09
CA GLU A 158 20.05 -18.96 24.37
C GLU A 158 19.49 -20.10 23.49
N ILE A 159 18.21 -20.01 23.10
CA ILE A 159 17.52 -20.97 22.24
C ILE A 159 17.70 -20.61 20.75
N VAL A 160 17.91 -19.32 20.46
CA VAL A 160 17.89 -18.79 19.09
C VAL A 160 19.23 -18.08 18.79
N PRO A 161 19.94 -18.45 17.70
CA PRO A 161 21.29 -17.93 17.42
C PRO A 161 21.34 -16.47 16.91
N PHE A 162 20.29 -15.67 17.11
CA PHE A 162 20.19 -14.31 16.56
C PHE A 162 20.51 -13.25 17.62
N VAL A 163 21.40 -12.32 17.27
CA VAL A 163 21.93 -11.27 18.17
C VAL A 163 20.97 -10.08 18.31
N ALA A 164 20.07 -9.88 17.34
CA ALA A 164 19.02 -8.87 17.37
C ALA A 164 17.70 -9.51 16.94
N PHE A 165 16.74 -9.54 17.85
CA PHE A 165 15.37 -10.00 17.58
C PHE A 165 14.41 -9.23 18.49
N ASP A 166 13.21 -9.01 17.98
CA ASP A 166 12.06 -8.65 18.80
C ASP A 166 11.08 -9.82 18.83
N PHE A 167 10.23 -9.87 19.84
CA PHE A 167 9.26 -10.95 20.00
C PHE A 167 7.88 -10.38 20.32
N GLU A 168 6.86 -10.93 19.67
CA GLU A 168 5.46 -10.68 19.98
C GLU A 168 4.84 -11.95 20.57
N ILE A 169 4.05 -11.79 21.64
CA ILE A 169 3.31 -12.90 22.24
C ILE A 169 1.99 -13.03 21.48
N LEU A 170 1.84 -14.11 20.70
CA LEU A 170 0.62 -14.32 19.91
C LEU A 170 -0.51 -14.89 20.78
N THR A 171 -0.22 -15.91 21.58
CA THR A 171 -1.25 -16.60 22.37
C THR A 171 -0.64 -17.22 23.61
N ILE A 172 -1.32 -17.04 24.75
CA ILE A 172 -0.95 -17.65 26.04
C ILE A 172 -2.05 -18.65 26.39
N ASN A 173 -1.75 -19.94 26.32
CA ASN A 173 -2.67 -20.99 26.73
C ASN A 173 -2.32 -21.49 28.13
N LYS A 174 -3.00 -20.95 29.14
CA LYS A 174 -2.80 -21.32 30.55
C LYS A 174 -3.28 -22.74 30.89
N THR A 175 -4.12 -23.34 30.05
CA THR A 175 -4.68 -24.68 30.28
C THR A 175 -3.75 -25.77 29.75
N SER A 176 -3.04 -25.53 28.63
CA SER A 176 -2.02 -26.44 28.09
C SER A 176 -0.59 -26.09 28.50
N ASN A 177 -0.39 -25.00 29.26
CA ASN A 177 0.91 -24.54 29.74
C ASN A 177 1.89 -24.18 28.60
N GLU A 178 1.37 -23.56 27.53
CA GLU A 178 2.12 -23.22 26.31
C GLU A 178 1.98 -21.72 25.99
N ILE A 179 3.08 -21.12 25.52
CA ILE A 179 3.12 -19.75 24.99
C ILE A 179 3.61 -19.83 23.56
N GLU A 180 2.81 -19.33 22.62
CA GLU A 180 3.23 -19.14 21.24
C GLU A 180 3.83 -17.75 21.09
N LEU A 181 5.14 -17.71 20.81
CA LEU A 181 5.90 -16.50 20.56
C LEU A 181 6.19 -16.40 19.06
N LEU A 182 6.00 -15.21 18.51
CA LEU A 182 6.45 -14.86 17.18
C LEU A 182 7.73 -14.05 17.31
N ILE A 183 8.84 -14.65 16.92
CA ILE A 183 10.16 -14.01 16.95
C ILE A 183 10.40 -13.38 15.59
N LEU A 184 10.64 -12.08 15.62
CA LEU A 184 10.94 -11.22 14.48
C LEU A 184 12.46 -10.96 14.46
N TYR A 185 13.15 -11.40 13.41
CA TYR A 185 14.61 -11.20 13.24
C TYR A 185 14.99 -10.89 11.79
#